data_AF-A0A7Y3T3Y3-F1
#
_entry.id   AF-A0A7Y3T3Y3-F1
#
_cell.length_a   1.000
_cell.length_b   1.000
_cell.length_c   1.000
_cell.angle_alpha   90.00
_cell.angle_beta   90.00
_cell.angle_gamma   90.00
#
_symmetry.space_group_name_H-M   'P 1'
#
loop_
_entity.id
_entity.type
_entity.pdbx_description
1 polymer ?
#
loop_
_entity_poly.entity_id
_entity_poly.type
_entity_poly.pdbx_seq_one_letter_code
_entity_poly.pdbx_strand_id
1 'polypeptide(L)'
;MRQFRKGDIVTIECVVESQFSDDDLKLRHPNGYSEIYVEIGNVNIVRHAIKVGDRVKNTELTFIAMGIVLSVSGDRAWVECEDGTFSTWFVKHCNRVEPLVAQVAA
;
A
#
# COMPACT_ATOMS: atom_id res chain seq x y z
N MET A 1 10.14 27.12 -5.59
CA MET A 1 10.10 25.86 -4.82
C MET A 1 10.12 26.21 -3.35
N ARG A 2 9.26 25.60 -2.53
CA ARG A 2 9.26 25.85 -1.08
C ARG A 2 10.54 25.21 -0.51
N GLN A 3 11.40 25.98 0.14
CA GLN A 3 12.56 25.43 0.84
C GLN A 3 12.10 24.81 2.16
N PHE A 4 12.44 23.54 2.37
CA PHE A 4 12.22 22.85 3.63
C PHE A 4 13.38 23.17 4.59
N ARG A 5 13.05 23.39 5.86
CA ARG A 5 14.04 23.57 6.93
C ARG A 5 14.29 22.24 7.62
N LYS A 6 15.47 22.11 8.24
CA LYS A 6 15.78 20.97 9.10
C LYS A 6 14.74 20.90 10.22
N GLY A 7 14.03 19.77 10.33
CA GLY A 7 12.99 19.54 11.33
C GLY A 7 11.54 19.68 10.81
N ASP A 8 11.34 20.09 9.56
CA ASP A 8 10.00 20.12 8.96
C ASP A 8 9.49 18.69 8.72
N ILE A 9 8.23 18.44 9.08
CA ILE A 9 7.51 17.21 8.71
C ILE A 9 7.02 17.37 7.27
N VAL A 10 7.40 16.43 6.41
CA VAL A 10 7.05 16.45 4.98
C VAL A 10 6.38 15.14 4.57
N THR A 11 5.47 15.23 3.61
CA THR A 11 4.87 14.07 2.95
C THR A 11 5.54 13.89 1.60
N ILE A 12 6.06 12.68 1.34
CA ILE A 12 6.72 12.32 0.08
C ILE A 12 5.99 11.14 -0.56
N GLU A 13 5.73 11.23 -1.86
CA GLU A 13 5.28 10.08 -2.65
C GLU A 13 6.50 9.31 -3.12
N CYS A 14 6.59 8.03 -2.76
CA CYS A 14 7.75 7.20 -3.05
C CYS A 14 7.37 5.72 -3.17
N VAL A 15 8.25 4.96 -3.83
CA VAL A 15 8.18 3.51 -3.91
C VAL A 15 9.14 2.93 -2.88
N VAL A 16 8.69 1.99 -2.07
CA VAL A 16 9.56 1.26 -1.13
C VAL A 16 10.35 0.22 -1.91
N GLU A 17 11.65 0.43 -2.03
CA GLU A 17 12.57 -0.44 -2.78
C GLU A 17 13.23 -1.43 -1.80
N SER A 18 12.48 -2.48 -1.45
CA SER A 18 12.87 -3.55 -0.51
C SER A 18 12.99 -3.12 0.97
N GLN A 19 12.70 -4.06 1.88
CA GLN A 19 13.11 -3.96 3.28
C GLN A 19 14.64 -4.06 3.30
N PHE A 20 15.32 -2.96 3.65
CA PHE A 20 16.77 -2.93 3.75
C PHE A 20 17.12 -3.03 5.22
N SER A 21 17.28 -4.25 5.73
CA SER A 21 17.41 -4.58 7.17
C SER A 21 16.16 -4.25 8.01
N ASP A 22 16.08 -4.81 9.22
CA ASP A 22 14.86 -4.77 10.05
C ASP A 22 14.46 -3.34 10.49
N ASP A 23 15.38 -2.37 10.45
CA ASP A 23 15.18 -1.02 10.99
C ASP A 23 15.12 0.09 9.92
N ASP A 24 15.61 -0.15 8.71
CA ASP A 24 15.75 0.85 7.66
C ASP A 24 14.90 0.57 6.41
N LEU A 25 14.33 1.62 5.83
CA LEU A 25 13.64 1.59 4.55
C LEU A 25 14.43 2.34 3.50
N LYS A 26 14.63 1.67 2.37
CA LYS A 26 15.07 2.32 1.14
C LYS A 26 13.84 2.76 0.35
N LEU A 27 13.72 4.06 0.13
CA LEU A 27 12.67 4.69 -0.64
C LEU A 27 13.25 5.27 -1.93
N ARG A 28 12.52 5.11 -3.03
CA ARG A 28 12.87 5.68 -4.33
C ARG A 28 11.77 6.61 -4.79
N HIS A 29 12.15 7.80 -5.26
CA HIS A 29 11.18 8.70 -5.86
C HIS A 29 10.66 8.10 -7.19
N PRO A 30 9.34 8.15 -7.50
CA PRO A 30 8.78 7.44 -8.65
C PRO A 30 9.40 7.89 -9.99
N ASN A 31 9.78 9.17 -10.08
CA ASN A 31 10.32 9.80 -11.28
C ASN A 31 11.78 10.24 -11.13
N GLY A 32 12.51 9.74 -10.13
CA GLY A 32 13.87 10.18 -9.83
C GLY A 32 14.83 9.04 -9.54
N TYR A 33 16.11 9.25 -9.82
CA TYR A 33 17.20 8.36 -9.43
C TYR A 33 17.71 8.60 -8.00
N SER A 34 16.97 9.41 -7.22
CA SER A 34 17.34 9.74 -5.85
C SER A 34 16.90 8.63 -4.91
N GLU A 35 17.86 8.09 -4.16
CA GLU A 35 17.61 7.15 -3.07
C GLU A 35 17.43 7.92 -1.76
N ILE A 36 16.38 7.58 -1.01
CA ILE A 36 16.07 8.15 0.28
C ILE A 36 16.12 7.00 1.30
N TYR A 37 16.90 7.16 2.36
CA TYR A 37 17.01 6.19 3.44
C TYR A 37 16.31 6.76 4.68
N VAL A 38 15.38 6.00 5.25
CA VAL A 38 14.61 6.42 6.44
C VAL A 38 14.45 5.26 7.41
N GLU A 39 14.60 5.56 8.69
CA GLU A 39 14.29 4.62 9.78
C GLU A 39 12.78 4.39 9.86
N ILE A 40 12.36 3.12 10.02
CA ILE A 40 10.95 2.72 10.09
C ILE A 40 10.21 3.46 11.20
N GLY A 41 10.85 3.67 12.36
CA GLY A 41 10.27 4.35 13.52
C GLY A 41 9.90 5.82 13.28
N ASN A 42 10.49 6.44 12.25
CA ASN A 42 10.32 7.86 11.94
C ASN A 42 9.36 8.13 10.77
N VAL A 43 8.74 7.09 10.19
CA VAL A 43 7.82 7.22 9.06
C VAL A 43 6.41 6.79 9.40
N ASN A 44 5.44 7.53 8.87
CA ASN A 44 4.05 7.10 8.84
C ASN A 44 3.69 6.77 7.39
N ILE A 45 3.58 5.47 7.08
CA ILE A 45 3.29 4.99 5.74
C ILE A 45 1.78 5.10 5.50
N VAL A 46 1.36 6.17 4.83
CA VAL A 46 -0.02 6.35 4.39
C VAL A 46 -0.17 5.69 3.01
N ARG A 47 -0.62 4.44 2.96
CA ARG A 47 -0.97 3.79 1.69
C ARG A 47 -2.22 4.46 1.10
N HIS A 48 -2.16 4.83 -0.17
CA HIS A 48 -3.32 5.36 -0.88
C HIS A 48 -4.49 4.38 -0.87
N ALA A 49 -5.67 4.97 -0.69
CA ALA A 49 -6.97 4.33 -0.52
C ALA A 49 -7.22 3.26 -1.58
N ILE A 50 -7.55 2.07 -1.09
CA ILE A 50 -8.17 0.99 -1.86
C ILE A 50 -9.27 1.57 -2.75
N LYS A 51 -9.25 1.19 -4.03
CA LYS A 51 -10.22 1.62 -5.04
C LYS A 51 -11.10 0.46 -5.46
N VAL A 52 -12.27 0.81 -6.03
CA VAL A 52 -13.11 -0.15 -6.73
C VAL A 52 -12.30 -0.79 -7.87
N GLY A 53 -12.37 -2.11 -7.97
CA GLY A 53 -11.61 -2.93 -8.90
C GLY A 53 -10.25 -3.40 -8.37
N ASP A 54 -9.75 -2.88 -7.24
CA ASP A 54 -8.52 -3.41 -6.65
C ASP A 54 -8.75 -4.82 -6.10
N ARG A 55 -7.79 -5.71 -6.31
CA ARG A 55 -7.70 -6.98 -5.58
C ARG A 55 -7.09 -6.70 -4.21
N VAL A 56 -7.73 -7.16 -3.16
CA VAL A 56 -7.33 -6.90 -1.77
C VAL A 56 -7.29 -8.20 -0.96
N LYS A 57 -6.41 -8.23 0.05
CA LYS A 57 -6.30 -9.28 1.06
C LYS A 57 -6.70 -8.72 2.41
N ASN A 58 -7.59 -9.40 3.12
CA ASN A 58 -7.94 -9.06 4.49
C ASN A 58 -6.87 -9.62 5.47
N THR A 59 -6.33 -8.78 6.35
CA THR A 59 -5.32 -9.15 7.34
C THR A 59 -5.87 -9.42 8.74
N GLU A 60 -7.15 -9.15 8.99
CA GLU A 60 -7.80 -9.41 10.28
C GLU A 60 -8.21 -10.88 10.44
N LEU A 61 -8.50 -11.55 9.32
CA LEU A 61 -8.96 -12.93 9.31
C LEU A 61 -7.78 -13.90 9.48
N THR A 62 -7.99 -14.95 10.29
CA THR A 62 -7.02 -16.02 10.53
C THR A 62 -6.76 -16.89 9.29
N PHE A 63 -7.67 -16.86 8.32
CA PHE A 63 -7.52 -17.47 7.01
C PHE A 63 -7.27 -16.42 5.94
N ILE A 64 -6.61 -16.81 4.85
CA ILE A 64 -6.33 -15.91 3.72
C ILE A 64 -7.66 -15.65 3.00
N ALA A 65 -8.27 -14.49 3.28
CA ALA A 65 -9.41 -13.99 2.54
C ALA A 65 -8.94 -12.95 1.52
N MET A 66 -9.17 -13.23 0.24
CA MET A 66 -8.84 -12.36 -0.89
C MET A 66 -10.12 -12.07 -1.69
N GLY A 67 -10.16 -10.91 -2.33
CA GLY A 67 -11.32 -10.53 -3.12
C GLY A 67 -11.12 -9.25 -3.92
N ILE A 68 -12.14 -8.89 -4.70
CA ILE A 68 -12.20 -7.68 -5.54
C ILE A 68 -13.12 -6.65 -4.88
N VAL A 69 -12.65 -5.41 -4.80
CA VAL A 69 -13.43 -4.32 -4.22
C VAL A 69 -14.51 -3.88 -5.19
N LEU A 70 -15.77 -3.98 -4.80
CA LEU A 70 -16.94 -3.57 -5.58
C LEU A 70 -17.35 -2.13 -5.30
N SER A 71 -17.25 -1.71 -4.04
CA SER A 71 -17.56 -0.33 -3.62
C SER A 71 -16.77 0.06 -2.38
N VAL A 72 -16.54 1.36 -2.20
CA VAL A 72 -15.90 1.91 -1.01
C VAL A 72 -16.80 3.01 -0.47
N SER A 73 -17.13 2.93 0.81
CA SER A 73 -17.97 3.89 1.52
C SER A 73 -17.35 4.21 2.88
N GLY A 74 -16.73 5.38 2.99
CA GLY A 74 -16.01 5.79 4.20
C GLY A 74 -14.82 4.87 4.50
N ASP A 75 -14.80 4.24 5.67
CA ASP A 75 -13.75 3.33 6.14
C ASP A 75 -14.02 1.86 5.81
N ARG A 76 -15.06 1.57 5.02
CA ARG A 76 -15.49 0.22 4.65
C ARG A 76 -15.43 0.02 3.13
N ALA A 77 -15.05 -1.19 2.75
CA ALA A 77 -15.06 -1.69 1.38
C ALA A 77 -16.02 -2.87 1.29
N TRP A 78 -16.86 -2.87 0.26
CA TRP A 78 -17.63 -4.05 -0.13
C TRP A 78 -16.79 -4.87 -1.10
N VAL A 79 -16.59 -6.15 -0.80
CA VAL A 79 -15.65 -7.03 -1.48
C VAL A 79 -16.35 -8.30 -1.93
N GLU A 80 -16.12 -8.69 -3.18
CA GLU A 80 -16.43 -10.01 -3.72
C GLU A 80 -15.24 -10.94 -3.45
N CYS A 81 -15.44 -11.92 -2.58
CA CYS A 81 -14.42 -12.90 -2.22
C CYS A 81 -14.20 -13.90 -3.36
N GLU A 82 -13.02 -14.54 -3.39
CA GLU A 82 -12.68 -15.54 -4.42
C GLU A 82 -13.57 -16.81 -4.40
N ASP A 83 -14.26 -17.07 -3.28
CA ASP A 83 -15.24 -18.15 -3.16
C ASP A 83 -16.64 -17.77 -3.70
N GLY A 84 -16.77 -16.57 -4.28
CA GLY A 84 -18.03 -16.03 -4.80
C GLY A 84 -18.96 -15.46 -3.74
N THR A 85 -18.53 -15.42 -2.47
CA THR A 85 -19.29 -14.74 -1.40
C THR A 85 -19.03 -13.24 -1.41
N PHE A 86 -19.93 -12.49 -0.76
CA PHE A 86 -19.80 -11.04 -0.62
C PHE A 86 -19.61 -10.69 0.84
N SER A 87 -18.66 -9.81 1.14
CA SER A 87 -18.34 -9.40 2.49
C SER A 87 -18.00 -7.92 2.58
N THR A 88 -18.20 -7.33 3.75
CA THR A 88 -17.82 -5.93 4.03
C THR A 88 -16.57 -5.93 4.91
N TRP A 89 -15.49 -5.31 4.45
CA TRP A 89 -14.21 -5.26 5.16
C TRP A 89 -13.87 -3.82 5.54
N PHE A 90 -13.16 -3.63 6.65
CA PHE A 90 -12.57 -2.33 6.96
C PHE A 90 -11.35 -2.08 6.08
N VAL A 91 -11.28 -0.90 5.47
CA VAL A 91 -10.18 -0.49 4.58
C VAL A 91 -8.83 -0.60 5.29
N LYS A 92 -8.78 -0.31 6.60
CA LYS A 92 -7.56 -0.43 7.43
C LYS A 92 -7.03 -1.87 7.57
N HIS A 93 -7.87 -2.88 7.34
CA HIS A 93 -7.51 -4.29 7.39
C HIS A 93 -7.32 -4.90 6.00
N CYS A 94 -7.38 -4.09 4.96
CA CYS A 94 -7.25 -4.53 3.59
C CYS A 94 -5.90 -4.09 3.05
N ASN A 95 -5.18 -5.02 2.45
CA ASN A 95 -3.96 -4.75 1.70
C ASN A 95 -4.22 -5.00 0.22
N ARG A 96 -3.99 -3.99 -0.62
CA ARG A 96 -4.01 -4.18 -2.07
C ARG A 96 -2.95 -5.22 -2.47
N VAL A 97 -3.37 -6.15 -3.31
CA VAL A 97 -2.54 -7.18 -3.92
C VAL A 97 -2.33 -6.74 -5.36
N GLU A 98 -1.12 -6.35 -5.70
CA GLU A 98 -0.82 -6.04 -7.09
C GLU A 98 -0.92 -7.32 -7.93
N PRO A 99 -1.49 -7.24 -9.15
CA PRO A 99 -1.41 -8.35 -10.06
C PRO A 99 0.06 -8.71 -10.26
N LEU A 100 0.38 -10.01 -10.23
CA LEU A 100 1.67 -10.50 -10.71
C LEU A 100 1.79 -10.02 -12.15
N VAL A 101 2.57 -8.96 -12.35
CA VAL A 101 2.95 -8.52 -13.70
C VAL A 101 3.62 -9.74 -14.29
N ALA A 102 2.98 -10.38 -15.28
CA ALA A 102 3.64 -11.36 -16.10
C ALA A 102 4.89 -10.65 -16.61
N GLN A 103 6.07 -11.11 -16.20
CA GLN A 103 7.32 -10.67 -16.80
C GLN A 103 7.16 -10.96 -18.29
N VAL A 104 6.84 -9.93 -19.07
CA VAL A 104 6.91 -9.99 -20.51
C VAL A 104 8.40 -10.07 -20.77
N ALA A 105 8.87 -11.31 -20.89
CA ALA A 105 10.23 -11.62 -21.31
C ALA A 105 10.45 -10.89 -22.64
N ALA A 106 11.40 -9.95 -22.62
CA ALA A 106 11.98 -9.37 -23.82
C ALA A 106 12.86 -10.40 -24.52
#